data_AF-A0A346Y527-F1
#
_entry.id   AF-A0A346Y527-F1
#
_cell.length_a   1.000
_cell.length_b   1.000
_cell.length_c   1.000
_cell.angle_alpha   90.00
_cell.angle_beta   90.00
_cell.angle_gamma   90.00
#
_symmetry.space_group_name_H-M   'P 1'
#
loop_
_entity.id
_entity.type
_entity.pdbx_description
1 polymer ?
#
loop_
_entity_poly.entity_id
_entity_poly.type
_entity_poly.pdbx_seq_one_letter_code
_entity_poly.pdbx_strand_id
1 'polypeptide(L)'
;MSDPAVELDRAALRRFLRERYPFVAETDHGPQAVAAGECDRCGHEPRMVQPCGPPPADLSGPATPDWALGRRCAVAAGVEGWCDGHADEAAEAIAWLQALPVEADDIARLWWIATGEVRATPDAARRARALLAGS
;
A
#
# COMPACT_ATOMS: atom_id res chain seq x y z
N MET A 1 -36.29 4.92 2.12
CA MET A 1 -35.58 6.14 2.57
C MET A 1 -34.11 5.80 2.64
N SER A 2 -33.34 6.24 1.64
CA SER A 2 -31.90 6.04 1.62
C SER A 2 -31.28 6.94 2.68
N ASP A 3 -30.56 6.35 3.63
CA ASP A 3 -29.69 7.10 4.52
C ASP A 3 -28.66 7.81 3.64
N PRO A 4 -28.61 9.16 3.58
CA PRO A 4 -27.65 9.86 2.75
C PRO A 4 -26.28 9.63 3.38
N ALA A 5 -25.61 8.56 2.95
CA ALA A 5 -24.24 8.28 3.31
C ALA A 5 -23.43 9.54 3.04
N VAL A 6 -23.13 10.29 4.11
CA VAL A 6 -22.30 11.50 4.06
C VAL A 6 -21.06 11.10 3.29
N GLU A 7 -20.91 11.67 2.09
CA GLU A 7 -19.83 11.34 1.18
C GLU A 7 -18.50 11.51 1.92
N LEU A 8 -17.60 10.53 1.79
CA LEU A 8 -16.32 10.59 2.47
C LEU A 8 -15.54 11.80 1.94
N ASP A 9 -15.14 12.73 2.83
CA ASP A 9 -14.27 13.84 2.46
C ASP A 9 -12.85 13.33 2.15
N ARG A 10 -12.67 12.92 0.88
CA ARG A 10 -11.41 12.40 0.36
C ARG A 10 -10.28 13.42 0.42
N ALA A 11 -10.59 14.71 0.25
CA ALA A 11 -9.57 15.75 0.28
C ALA A 11 -9.02 15.94 1.69
N ALA A 12 -9.90 15.99 2.70
CA ALA A 12 -9.51 16.02 4.10
C ALA A 12 -8.75 14.76 4.49
N LEU A 13 -9.24 13.57 4.11
CA LEU A 13 -8.55 12.30 4.38
C LEU A 13 -7.15 12.29 3.76
N ARG A 14 -7.01 12.68 2.49
CA ARG A 14 -5.72 12.72 1.81
C ARG A 14 -4.74 13.66 2.51
N ARG A 15 -5.19 14.85 2.91
CA ARG A 15 -4.35 15.79 3.67
C ARG A 15 -3.91 15.19 5.01
N PHE A 16 -4.86 14.67 5.78
CA PHE A 16 -4.58 14.07 7.09
C PHE A 16 -3.58 12.91 6.98
N LEU A 17 -3.77 12.00 6.02
CA LEU A 17 -2.88 10.87 5.84
C LEU A 17 -1.45 11.31 5.49
N ARG A 18 -1.28 12.32 4.62
CA ARG A 18 0.06 12.85 4.28
C ARG A 18 0.75 13.49 5.46
N GLU A 19 0.01 14.23 6.28
CA GLU A 19 0.56 14.92 7.46
C GLU A 19 0.96 13.92 8.55
N ARG A 20 0.12 12.91 8.81
CA ARG A 20 0.33 11.96 9.92
C ARG A 20 1.20 10.76 9.55
N TYR A 21 1.15 10.33 8.29
CA TYR A 21 1.82 9.14 7.76
C TYR A 21 2.54 9.48 6.45
N PRO A 22 3.68 10.20 6.49
CA PRO A 22 4.36 10.68 5.29
C PRO A 22 4.68 9.60 4.25
N PHE A 23 4.88 8.36 4.71
CA PHE A 23 5.19 7.19 3.89
C PHE A 23 4.16 6.94 2.77
N VAL A 24 2.91 7.39 2.92
CA VAL A 24 1.87 7.18 1.90
C VAL A 24 2.12 7.96 0.62
N ALA A 25 2.93 9.02 0.69
CA ALA A 25 3.20 9.93 -0.42
C ALA A 25 4.62 9.80 -0.99
N GLU A 26 5.39 8.83 -0.51
CA GLU A 26 6.72 8.53 -1.03
C GLU A 26 6.62 7.95 -2.46
N THR A 27 7.64 8.25 -3.27
CA THR A 27 7.64 7.94 -4.71
C THR A 27 8.46 6.73 -5.08
N ASP A 28 9.40 6.33 -4.23
CA ASP A 28 10.33 5.23 -4.51
C ASP A 28 9.76 3.89 -4.01
N HIS A 29 9.03 3.94 -2.91
CA HIS A 29 8.27 2.84 -2.32
C HIS A 29 7.02 3.37 -1.63
N GLY A 30 6.06 2.48 -1.39
CA GLY A 30 4.81 2.76 -0.72
C GLY A 30 3.61 2.87 -1.66
N PRO A 31 2.43 3.17 -1.10
CA PRO A 31 1.18 3.04 -1.84
C PRO A 31 1.04 4.06 -2.98
N GLN A 32 1.78 5.17 -2.98
CA GLN A 32 1.83 6.08 -4.12
C GLN A 32 2.74 5.57 -5.26
N ALA A 33 3.74 4.74 -4.96
CA ALA A 33 4.73 4.24 -5.93
C ALA A 33 4.25 3.00 -6.69
N VAL A 34 3.14 2.37 -6.26
CA VAL A 34 2.63 1.11 -6.83
C VAL A 34 1.16 1.22 -7.20
N ALA A 35 0.72 0.36 -8.12
CA ALA A 35 -0.69 0.25 -8.45
C ALA A 35 -1.49 -0.24 -7.23
N ALA A 36 -2.62 0.41 -6.95
CA ALA A 36 -3.52 0.02 -5.89
C ALA A 36 -3.99 -1.43 -6.05
N GLY A 37 -3.86 -2.21 -4.98
CA GLY A 37 -4.25 -3.62 -5.01
C GLY A 37 -3.65 -4.45 -3.89
N GLU A 38 -3.93 -5.74 -3.96
CA GLU A 38 -3.42 -6.75 -3.05
C GLU A 38 -2.07 -7.28 -3.53
N CYS A 39 -1.24 -7.70 -2.58
CA CYS A 39 0.06 -8.31 -2.81
C CYS A 39 -0.06 -9.49 -3.77
N ASP A 40 0.75 -9.49 -4.83
CA ASP A 40 0.63 -10.51 -5.88
C ASP A 40 1.04 -11.90 -5.42
N ARG A 41 1.76 -12.00 -4.30
CA ARG A 41 2.13 -13.29 -3.71
C ARG A 41 1.06 -13.85 -2.78
N CYS A 42 0.59 -13.07 -1.80
CA CYS A 42 -0.31 -13.59 -0.75
C CYS A 42 -1.79 -13.21 -0.93
N GLY A 43 -2.12 -12.22 -1.76
CA GLY A 43 -3.50 -11.76 -1.95
C GLY A 43 -4.16 -11.14 -0.70
N HIS A 44 -3.37 -10.72 0.30
CA HIS A 44 -3.92 -10.27 1.59
C HIS A 44 -3.38 -8.91 2.05
N GLU A 45 -2.11 -8.63 1.82
CA GLU A 45 -1.46 -7.36 2.16
C GLU A 45 -1.70 -6.33 1.04
N PRO A 46 -1.67 -5.01 1.30
CA PRO A 46 -1.63 -4.06 0.21
C PRO A 46 -0.28 -4.16 -0.47
N ARG A 47 -0.23 -3.92 -1.78
CA ARG A 47 1.03 -3.68 -2.49
C ARG A 47 1.75 -2.48 -1.87
N MET A 48 3.06 -2.61 -1.65
CA MET A 48 3.90 -1.58 -1.03
C MET A 48 5.19 -1.35 -1.79
N VAL A 49 5.72 -2.37 -2.46
CA VAL A 49 6.95 -2.26 -3.26
C VAL A 49 6.78 -3.02 -4.56
N GLN A 50 7.38 -2.52 -5.63
CA GLN A 50 7.45 -3.18 -6.93
C GLN A 50 8.89 -3.63 -7.17
N PRO A 51 9.21 -4.91 -6.95
CA PRO A 51 10.55 -5.41 -7.23
C PRO A 51 10.83 -5.46 -8.73
N CYS A 52 12.10 -5.38 -9.12
CA CYS A 52 12.52 -5.41 -10.53
C CYS A 52 13.09 -6.77 -10.98
N GLY A 53 13.14 -7.75 -10.08
CA GLY A 53 13.60 -9.11 -10.39
C GLY A 53 12.54 -9.95 -11.10
N PRO A 54 12.86 -11.19 -11.47
CA PRO A 54 11.89 -12.12 -12.02
C PRO A 54 10.77 -12.38 -11.00
N PRO A 55 9.49 -12.43 -11.43
CA PRO A 55 8.39 -12.73 -10.54
C PRO A 55 8.56 -14.14 -9.94
N PRO A 56 8.25 -14.33 -8.64
CA PRO A 56 8.39 -15.62 -8.01
C PRO A 56 7.38 -16.64 -8.58
N ALA A 57 7.70 -17.93 -8.50
CA ALA A 57 6.84 -18.97 -9.08
C ALA A 57 5.51 -19.16 -8.32
N ASP A 58 5.43 -18.70 -7.07
CA ASP A 58 4.29 -18.86 -6.15
C ASP A 58 3.39 -17.61 -6.08
N LEU A 59 3.33 -16.83 -7.18
CA LEU A 59 2.35 -15.76 -7.28
C LEU A 59 0.91 -16.31 -7.23
N SER A 60 0.03 -15.56 -6.57
CA SER A 60 -1.41 -15.82 -6.49
C SER A 60 -2.13 -15.60 -7.82
N GLY A 61 -1.52 -14.87 -8.76
CA GLY A 61 -2.06 -14.52 -10.07
C GLY A 61 -1.00 -14.59 -11.19
N PRO A 62 -1.37 -14.22 -12.43
CA PRO A 62 -0.44 -14.21 -13.54
C PRO A 62 0.70 -13.19 -13.31
N ALA A 63 1.92 -13.56 -13.70
CA ALA A 63 3.06 -12.66 -13.67
C ALA A 63 2.85 -11.48 -14.64
N THR A 64 2.87 -10.26 -14.12
CA THR A 64 2.81 -9.01 -14.89
C THR A 64 4.10 -8.19 -14.66
N PRO A 65 4.47 -7.27 -15.56
CA PRO A 65 5.66 -6.41 -15.36
C PRO A 65 5.54 -5.48 -14.14
N ASP A 66 4.33 -5.23 -13.67
CA ASP A 66 3.98 -4.37 -12.53
C ASP A 66 3.64 -5.18 -11.27
N TRP A 67 4.09 -6.43 -11.18
CA TRP A 67 3.90 -7.25 -9.99
C TRP A 67 4.51 -6.56 -8.76
N ALA A 68 3.77 -6.55 -7.67
CA ALA A 68 4.13 -5.84 -6.46
C ALA A 68 3.81 -6.67 -5.22
N LEU A 69 4.62 -6.45 -4.19
CA LEU A 69 4.54 -7.20 -2.94
C LEU A 69 4.08 -6.30 -1.80
N GLY A 70 3.34 -6.91 -0.89
CA GLY A 70 3.10 -6.35 0.44
C GLY A 70 4.28 -6.56 1.36
N ARG A 71 4.21 -5.95 2.55
CA ARG A 71 5.33 -5.83 3.48
C ARG A 71 5.98 -7.17 3.83
N ARG A 72 5.21 -8.18 4.27
CA ARG A 72 5.80 -9.45 4.72
C ARG A 72 6.37 -10.23 3.55
N CYS A 73 5.67 -10.20 2.40
CA CYS A 73 6.12 -10.92 1.21
C CYS A 73 7.41 -10.33 0.63
N ALA A 74 7.53 -9.00 0.64
CA ALA A 74 8.75 -8.31 0.21
C ALA A 74 9.93 -8.58 1.14
N VAL A 75 9.72 -8.50 2.46
CA VAL A 75 10.78 -8.84 3.45
C VAL A 75 11.21 -10.31 3.31
N ALA A 76 10.27 -11.22 3.04
CA ALA A 76 10.57 -12.64 2.85
C ALA A 76 11.28 -12.94 1.52
N ALA A 77 10.97 -12.19 0.45
CA ALA A 77 11.67 -12.31 -0.83
C ALA A 77 13.10 -11.77 -0.72
N GLY A 78 13.34 -10.77 0.13
CA GLY A 78 14.66 -10.20 0.32
C GLY A 78 15.24 -9.66 -0.99
N VAL A 79 16.56 -9.77 -1.12
CA VAL A 79 17.29 -9.38 -2.34
C VAL A 79 16.96 -10.27 -3.55
N GLU A 80 16.43 -11.48 -3.35
CA GLU A 80 16.08 -12.40 -4.45
C GLU A 80 14.90 -11.88 -5.30
N GLY A 81 14.09 -10.97 -4.75
CA GLY A 81 13.05 -10.27 -5.51
C GLY A 81 13.59 -9.23 -6.49
N TRP A 82 14.89 -8.93 -6.46
CA TRP A 82 15.53 -7.86 -7.23
C TRP A 82 16.52 -8.44 -8.23
N CYS A 83 16.86 -7.66 -9.26
CA CYS A 83 17.93 -8.06 -10.17
C CYS A 83 19.31 -7.80 -9.54
N ASP A 84 20.33 -8.52 -10.00
CA ASP A 84 21.70 -8.49 -9.41
C ASP A 84 22.30 -7.07 -9.31
N GLY A 85 21.84 -6.12 -10.13
CA GLY A 85 22.30 -4.73 -10.13
C GLY A 85 21.65 -3.82 -9.09
N HIS A 86 20.63 -4.29 -8.36
CA HIS A 86 19.83 -3.46 -7.43
C HIS A 86 19.75 -4.03 -6.00
N ALA A 87 20.84 -4.64 -5.53
CA ALA A 87 20.90 -5.21 -4.18
C ALA A 87 20.82 -4.14 -3.07
N ASP A 88 21.37 -2.95 -3.32
CA ASP A 88 21.34 -1.85 -2.36
C ASP A 88 19.92 -1.26 -2.26
N GLU A 89 19.24 -1.04 -3.39
CA GLU A 89 17.85 -0.61 -3.44
C GLU A 89 16.92 -1.63 -2.78
N ALA A 90 17.21 -2.92 -2.94
CA ALA A 90 16.50 -3.98 -2.23
C ALA A 90 16.65 -3.82 -0.71
N ALA A 91 17.88 -3.63 -0.22
CA ALA A 91 18.15 -3.46 1.19
C ALA A 91 17.47 -2.20 1.76
N GLU A 92 17.49 -1.09 1.03
CA GLU A 92 16.82 0.15 1.39
C GLU A 92 15.29 -0.04 1.48
N ALA A 93 14.68 -0.63 0.46
CA ALA A 93 13.24 -0.90 0.45
C ALA A 93 12.82 -1.84 1.60
N ILE A 94 13.62 -2.87 1.89
CA ILE A 94 13.36 -3.80 3.01
C ILE A 94 13.47 -3.07 4.36
N ALA A 95 14.52 -2.26 4.55
CA ALA A 95 14.70 -1.48 5.76
C ALA A 95 13.55 -0.50 5.97
N TRP A 96 13.12 0.19 4.91
CA TRP A 96 11.97 1.07 4.93
C TRP A 96 10.69 0.33 5.33
N LEU A 97 10.40 -0.81 4.69
CA LEU A 97 9.25 -1.66 5.00
C LEU A 97 9.22 -2.12 6.47
N GLN A 98 10.37 -2.46 7.03
CA GLN A 98 10.50 -2.88 8.42
C GLN A 98 10.32 -1.72 9.42
N ALA A 99 10.61 -0.48 9.00
CA ALA A 99 10.41 0.72 9.81
C ALA A 99 8.96 1.22 9.82
N LEU A 100 8.11 0.71 8.93
CA LEU A 100 6.72 1.14 8.85
C LEU A 100 5.91 0.82 10.11
N PRO A 101 4.95 1.69 10.48
CA PRO A 101 4.10 1.47 11.64
C PRO A 101 3.24 0.19 11.49
N VAL A 102 2.69 -0.29 12.60
CA VAL A 102 1.89 -1.53 12.59
C VAL A 102 0.62 -1.38 11.73
N GLU A 103 0.05 -0.19 11.72
CA GLU A 103 -1.14 0.20 10.96
C GLU A 103 -0.89 0.53 9.48
N ALA A 104 0.36 0.41 8.98
CA ALA A 104 0.72 0.86 7.63
C ALA A 104 -0.16 0.25 6.53
N ASP A 105 -0.51 -1.02 6.68
CA ASP A 105 -1.39 -1.74 5.77
C ASP A 105 -2.78 -1.10 5.65
N ASP A 106 -3.39 -0.75 6.77
CA ASP A 106 -4.71 -0.09 6.79
C ASP A 106 -4.61 1.33 6.21
N ILE A 107 -3.54 2.04 6.56
CA ILE A 107 -3.27 3.39 6.07
C ILE A 107 -3.06 3.40 4.55
N ALA A 108 -2.34 2.43 3.98
CA ALA A 108 -2.17 2.29 2.53
C ALA A 108 -3.50 2.10 1.79
N ARG A 109 -4.40 1.27 2.33
CA ARG A 109 -5.74 1.10 1.74
C ARG A 109 -6.59 2.36 1.81
N LEU A 110 -6.51 3.08 2.94
CA LEU A 110 -7.20 4.35 3.11
C LEU A 110 -6.64 5.44 2.18
N TRP A 111 -5.33 5.40 1.90
CA TRP A 111 -4.70 6.28 0.92
C TRP A 111 -5.32 6.09 -0.47
N TRP A 112 -5.40 4.86 -0.99
CA TRP A 112 -6.01 4.60 -2.30
C TRP A 112 -7.51 4.96 -2.36
N ILE A 113 -8.22 4.88 -1.24
CA ILE A 113 -9.58 5.38 -1.14
C ILE A 113 -9.62 6.92 -1.22
N ALA A 114 -8.66 7.59 -0.59
CA ALA A 114 -8.54 9.04 -0.58
C ALA A 114 -8.13 9.60 -1.94
N THR A 115 -7.29 8.89 -2.70
CA THR A 115 -6.92 9.25 -4.08
C THR A 115 -7.98 8.87 -5.10
N GLY A 116 -8.90 7.96 -4.74
CA GLY A 116 -9.99 7.51 -5.59
C GLY A 116 -9.64 6.32 -6.49
N GLU A 117 -8.45 5.74 -6.31
CA GLU A 117 -8.01 4.51 -6.99
C GLU A 117 -8.83 3.29 -6.54
N VAL A 118 -9.30 3.29 -5.28
CA VAL A 118 -10.13 2.22 -4.72
C VAL A 118 -11.45 2.78 -4.22
N ARG A 119 -12.55 2.04 -4.48
CA ARG A 119 -13.86 2.37 -3.92
C ARG A 119 -13.91 2.00 -2.44
N ALA A 120 -14.35 2.94 -1.61
CA ALA A 120 -14.54 2.68 -0.18
C ALA A 120 -15.62 1.61 0.05
N THR A 121 -15.28 0.59 0.83
CA THR A 121 -16.29 -0.27 1.46
C THR A 121 -16.97 0.49 2.61
N PRO A 122 -18.17 0.07 3.05
CA PRO A 122 -18.84 0.72 4.19
C PRO A 122 -17.97 0.75 5.44
N ASP A 123 -17.19 -0.30 5.66
CA ASP A 123 -16.31 -0.44 6.81
C ASP A 123 -15.07 0.46 6.72
N ALA A 124 -14.42 0.51 5.55
CA ALA A 124 -13.33 1.45 5.31
C ALA A 124 -13.79 2.91 5.42
N ALA A 125 -14.99 3.23 4.93
CA ALA A 125 -15.58 4.55 5.07
C ALA A 125 -15.84 4.94 6.54
N ARG A 126 -16.27 4.00 7.39
CA ARG A 126 -16.41 4.25 8.83
C ARG A 126 -15.06 4.52 9.49
N ARG A 127 -14.03 3.71 9.21
CA ARG A 127 -12.67 3.92 9.72
C ARG A 127 -12.10 5.27 9.30
N ALA A 128 -12.24 5.63 8.03
CA ALA A 128 -11.79 6.92 7.52
C ALA A 128 -12.44 8.11 8.25
N ARG A 129 -13.75 8.04 8.50
CA ARG A 129 -14.47 9.07 9.27
C ARG A 129 -14.01 9.12 10.73
N ALA A 130 -13.78 7.96 11.36
CA ALA A 130 -13.29 7.91 12.74
C ALA A 130 -11.89 8.56 12.87
N LEU A 131 -11.01 8.34 11.90
CA LEU A 131 -9.69 9.00 11.85
C LEU A 131 -9.83 10.53 11.74
N LEU A 132 -10.69 11.01 10.85
CA LEU A 132 -10.93 12.45 10.67
C LEU A 132 -11.65 13.12 11.85
N ALA A 133 -12.44 12.36 12.63
CA ALA A 133 -13.12 12.89 13.81
C ALA A 133 -12.20 12.94 15.05
N GLY A 134 -11.14 12.13 15.06
CA GLY A 134 -10.15 12.08 16.14
C GLY A 134 -8.92 12.97 15.93
N SER A 135 -8.84 13.69 14.81
CA SER A 135 -7.78 14.64 14.44
C SER A 135 -8.13 16.06 14.85
#